data_AF-A0A8B6EZR0-F1
#
_entry.id   AF-A0A8B6EZR0-F1
#
_cell.length_a   1.000
_cell.length_b   1.000
_cell.length_c   1.000
_cell.angle_alpha   90.00
_cell.angle_beta   90.00
_cell.angle_gamma   90.00
#
_symmetry.space_group_name_H-M   'P 1'
#
loop_
_entity.id
_entity.type
_entity.pdbx_description
1 polymer ?
#
loop_
_entity_poly.entity_id
_entity_poly.type
_entity_poly.pdbx_seq_one_letter_code
_entity_poly.pdbx_strand_id
1 'polypeptide(L)'
;MAAVLGLRLALSVNHALEVPEDNMTFCSDSMNVLYWIRGRSREYKPFVANRIGEIHTSSHPKQWRHVPTKVNLADLVSRGRTIKQLQSDVIWWNGPEYWRLDPVRNSSFVRLVRVQALKQEQRRQGSLSTVEYADAELEIIKNAQREAFSDEYNALINTKDLLKTSKLLGLPPRIDKKIDY
;
A
#
# COMPACT_ATOMS: atom_id res chain seq x y z
N MET A 1 -21.02 13.49 10.06
CA MET A 1 -20.38 12.19 9.79
C MET A 1 -18.89 12.43 9.65
N ALA A 2 -18.05 11.81 10.49
CA ALA A 2 -16.61 12.06 10.53
C ALA A 2 -15.91 11.79 9.18
N ALA A 3 -16.38 10.79 8.42
CA ALA A 3 -15.86 10.48 7.09
C ALA A 3 -15.91 11.66 6.12
N VAL A 4 -16.96 12.49 6.13
CA VAL A 4 -17.04 13.68 5.26
C VAL A 4 -15.99 14.73 5.65
N LEU A 5 -15.79 14.94 6.95
CA LEU A 5 -14.77 15.87 7.44
C LEU A 5 -13.36 15.38 7.05
N GLY A 6 -13.10 14.08 7.21
CA GLY A 6 -11.84 13.46 6.77
C GLY A 6 -11.60 13.60 5.27
N LEU A 7 -12.64 13.41 4.45
CA LEU A 7 -12.58 13.62 3.00
C LEU A 7 -12.22 15.06 2.64
N ARG A 8 -12.93 16.05 3.18
CA ARG A 8 -12.67 17.48 2.91
C ARG A 8 -11.27 17.91 3.32
N LEU A 9 -10.82 17.44 4.48
CA LEU A 9 -9.46 17.71 4.96
C LEU A 9 -8.42 17.10 4.02
N ALA A 10 -8.59 15.84 3.64
CA ALA A 10 -7.69 15.17 2.71
C ALA A 10 -7.63 15.89 1.36
N LEU A 11 -8.77 16.29 0.79
CA LEU A 11 -8.81 17.06 -0.45
C LEU A 11 -8.04 18.38 -0.34
N SER A 12 -8.19 19.09 0.78
CA SER A 12 -7.48 20.35 1.03
C SER A 12 -5.96 20.15 1.11
N VAL A 13 -5.53 19.12 1.83
CA VAL A 13 -4.10 18.75 1.95
C VAL A 13 -3.56 18.26 0.61
N ASN A 14 -4.32 17.44 -0.11
CA ASN A 14 -3.95 16.88 -1.40
C ASN A 14 -3.74 17.98 -2.45
N HIS A 15 -4.62 18.98 -2.47
CA HIS A 15 -4.47 20.17 -3.31
C HIS A 15 -3.20 20.96 -2.96
N ALA A 16 -2.90 21.13 -1.67
CA ALA A 16 -1.70 21.83 -1.23
C ALA A 16 -0.39 21.07 -1.52
N LEU A 17 -0.44 19.74 -1.58
CA LEU A 17 0.71 18.87 -1.81
C LEU A 17 0.83 18.35 -3.26
N GLU A 18 -0.08 18.77 -4.15
CA GLU A 18 -0.12 18.34 -5.57
C GLU A 18 -0.12 16.82 -5.76
N VAL A 19 -0.76 16.09 -4.85
CA VAL A 19 -0.86 14.62 -4.94
C VAL A 19 -2.05 14.24 -5.83
N PRO A 20 -1.91 13.25 -6.74
CA PRO A 20 -3.05 12.80 -7.55
C PRO A 20 -4.16 12.20 -6.68
N GLU A 21 -5.42 12.58 -6.93
CA GLU A 21 -6.58 12.16 -6.12
C GLU A 21 -6.74 10.63 -6.04
N ASP A 22 -6.39 9.92 -7.11
CA ASP A 22 -6.42 8.45 -7.18
C ASP A 22 -5.47 7.77 -6.19
N ASN A 23 -4.45 8.48 -5.71
CA ASN A 23 -3.50 7.95 -4.73
C ASN A 23 -3.98 8.09 -3.28
N MET A 24 -5.10 8.78 -3.02
CA MET A 24 -5.65 8.90 -1.68
C MET A 24 -6.28 7.58 -1.21
N THR A 25 -6.03 7.23 0.05
CA THR A 25 -6.67 6.10 0.73
C THR A 25 -7.30 6.60 2.02
N PHE A 26 -8.58 6.29 2.22
CA PHE A 26 -9.36 6.69 3.38
C PHE A 26 -9.60 5.47 4.28
N CYS A 27 -9.53 5.65 5.59
CA CYS A 27 -9.76 4.60 6.57
C CYS A 27 -10.90 4.97 7.51
N SER A 28 -11.77 4.00 7.81
CA SER A 28 -12.83 4.12 8.82
C SER A 28 -12.94 2.82 9.59
N ASP A 29 -13.14 2.90 10.90
CA ASP A 29 -13.42 1.75 11.76
C ASP A 29 -14.92 1.41 11.84
N SER A 30 -15.78 2.33 11.43
CA SER A 30 -17.21 2.08 11.33
C SER A 30 -17.55 1.24 10.10
N MET A 31 -17.88 -0.04 10.32
CA MET A 31 -18.42 -0.92 9.27
C MET A 31 -19.71 -0.38 8.66
N ASN A 32 -20.56 0.27 9.46
CA ASN A 32 -21.80 0.90 8.97
C ASN A 32 -21.52 2.01 7.95
N VAL A 33 -20.54 2.89 8.24
CA VAL A 33 -20.12 3.93 7.30
C VAL A 33 -19.60 3.32 6.00
N LEU A 34 -18.75 2.30 6.10
CA LEU A 34 -18.22 1.62 4.92
C LEU A 34 -19.29 0.88 4.12
N TYR A 35 -20.31 0.33 4.79
CA TYR A 35 -21.47 -0.26 4.13
C TYR A 35 -22.23 0.81 3.33
N TRP A 36 -22.50 1.97 3.94
CA TRP A 36 -23.17 3.08 3.25
C TRP A 36 -22.35 3.61 2.06
N ILE A 37 -21.02 3.69 2.19
CA ILE A 37 -20.15 4.14 1.10
C ILE A 37 -20.16 3.15 -0.07
N ARG A 38 -20.34 1.85 0.18
CA ARG A 38 -20.39 0.84 -0.88
C ARG A 38 -21.75 0.71 -1.56
N GLY A 39 -22.83 1.09 -0.88
CA GLY A 39 -24.17 1.10 -1.45
C GLY A 39 -24.47 2.36 -2.27
N ARG A 40 -25.72 2.52 -2.69
CA ARG A 40 -26.15 3.68 -3.49
C ARG A 40 -26.73 4.75 -2.58
N SER A 41 -26.19 5.97 -2.64
CA SER A 41 -26.60 7.09 -1.78
C SER A 41 -28.12 7.31 -1.70
N ARG A 42 -28.80 7.19 -2.85
CA ARG A 42 -30.26 7.37 -3.01
C ARG A 42 -31.14 6.37 -2.23
N GLU A 43 -30.57 5.26 -1.77
CA GLU A 43 -31.28 4.23 -1.01
C GLU A 43 -31.35 4.56 0.49
N TYR A 44 -30.66 5.61 0.94
CA TYR A 44 -30.59 6.00 2.35
C TYR A 44 -31.47 7.20 2.69
N LYS A 45 -31.75 7.38 3.98
CA LYS A 45 -32.44 8.58 4.48
C LYS A 45 -31.66 9.84 4.11
N PRO A 46 -32.33 10.99 3.88
CA PRO A 46 -31.71 12.22 3.37
C PRO A 46 -30.43 12.64 4.09
N PHE A 47 -30.38 12.47 5.42
CA PHE A 47 -29.18 12.75 6.19
C PHE A 47 -27.98 11.94 5.66
N VAL A 48 -28.09 10.62 5.57
CA VAL A 48 -27.00 9.74 5.10
C VAL A 48 -26.78 9.91 3.60
N ALA A 49 -27.86 9.95 2.81
CA ALA A 49 -27.81 10.09 1.35
C ALA A 49 -26.95 11.29 0.91
N ASN A 50 -27.17 12.46 1.52
CA ASN A 50 -26.42 13.67 1.17
C ASN A 50 -24.92 13.53 1.48
N ARG A 51 -24.55 12.90 2.60
CA ARG A 51 -23.12 12.69 2.96
C ARG A 51 -22.46 11.64 2.07
N ILE A 52 -23.17 10.57 1.72
CA ILE A 52 -22.65 9.55 0.81
C ILE A 52 -22.54 10.10 -0.61
N GLY A 53 -23.50 10.93 -1.05
CA GLY A 53 -23.43 11.63 -2.33
C GLY A 53 -22.20 12.52 -2.45
N GLU A 54 -21.87 13.26 -1.39
CA GLU A 54 -20.63 14.05 -1.33
C GLU A 54 -19.39 13.15 -1.44
N ILE A 55 -19.35 12.05 -0.69
CA ILE A 55 -18.23 11.09 -0.75
C ILE A 55 -18.06 10.51 -2.15
N HIS A 56 -19.15 10.12 -2.81
CA HIS A 56 -19.12 9.58 -4.18
C HIS A 56 -18.74 10.61 -5.24
N THR A 57 -18.93 11.90 -4.96
CA THR A 57 -18.55 12.98 -5.89
C THR A 57 -17.05 13.21 -5.89
N SER A 58 -16.39 13.10 -4.73
CA SER A 58 -14.95 13.42 -4.58
C SER A 58 -14.05 12.23 -4.29
N SER A 59 -14.58 11.01 -4.24
CA SER A 59 -13.79 9.79 -4.04
C SER A 59 -14.51 8.55 -4.53
N HIS A 60 -13.75 7.50 -4.85
CA HIS A 60 -14.31 6.21 -5.20
C HIS A 60 -14.46 5.32 -3.96
N PRO A 61 -15.56 4.54 -3.82
CA PRO A 61 -15.70 3.53 -2.75
C PRO A 61 -14.51 2.57 -2.56
N LYS A 62 -13.71 2.31 -3.61
CA LYS A 62 -12.52 1.45 -3.56
C LYS A 62 -11.36 2.08 -2.76
N GLN A 63 -11.36 3.40 -2.59
CA GLN A 63 -10.37 4.13 -1.79
C GLN A 63 -10.63 4.02 -0.28
N TRP A 64 -11.81 3.52 0.13
CA TRP A 64 -12.22 3.43 1.53
C TRP A 64 -11.97 2.03 2.11
N ARG A 65 -11.13 1.96 3.14
CA ARG A 65 -10.73 0.72 3.81
C ARG A 65 -11.20 0.69 5.25
N HIS A 66 -11.41 -0.54 5.74
CA HIS A 66 -11.64 -0.77 7.16
C HIS A 66 -10.32 -0.72 7.93
N VAL A 67 -10.34 -0.05 9.06
CA VAL A 67 -9.29 -0.12 10.07
C VAL A 67 -9.90 -0.57 11.41
N PRO A 68 -9.36 -1.57 12.13
CA PRO A 68 -9.91 -1.92 13.44
C PRO A 68 -9.83 -0.72 14.41
N THR A 69 -10.86 -0.50 15.22
CA THR A 69 -10.95 0.64 16.16
C THR A 69 -9.69 0.80 17.04
N LYS A 70 -9.10 -0.31 17.50
CA LYS A 70 -7.89 -0.30 18.35
C LYS A 70 -6.66 0.35 17.70
N VAL A 71 -6.67 0.48 16.38
CA VAL A 71 -5.53 0.94 15.57
C VAL A 71 -5.94 2.06 14.60
N ASN A 72 -7.10 2.68 14.83
CA ASN A 72 -7.55 3.84 14.07
C ASN A 72 -6.81 5.11 14.56
N LEU A 73 -5.92 5.67 13.73
CA LEU A 73 -5.18 6.89 14.12
C LEU A 73 -6.08 8.09 14.41
N ALA A 74 -7.24 8.17 13.76
CA ALA A 74 -8.18 9.26 14.01
C ALA A 74 -8.70 9.26 15.46
N ASP A 75 -8.78 8.08 16.09
CA ASP A 75 -9.16 7.94 17.49
C ASP A 75 -8.11 8.48 18.45
N LEU A 76 -6.83 8.42 18.08
CA LEU A 76 -5.74 8.93 18.91
C LEU A 76 -5.90 10.42 19.16
N VAL A 77 -6.32 11.16 18.14
CA VAL A 77 -6.55 12.61 18.23
C VAL A 77 -7.95 12.91 18.78
N SER A 78 -8.98 12.22 18.31
CA SER A 78 -10.37 12.50 18.71
C SER A 78 -10.65 12.20 20.19
N ARG A 79 -9.88 11.28 20.81
CA ARG A 79 -9.94 10.99 22.25
C ARG A 79 -9.10 11.94 23.12
N GLY A 80 -8.50 12.97 22.53
CA GLY A 80 -7.88 14.06 23.27
C GLY A 80 -6.44 13.81 23.74
N ARG A 81 -5.62 13.09 22.96
CA ARG A 81 -4.19 12.99 23.27
C ARG A 81 -3.52 14.35 23.20
N THR A 82 -2.68 14.62 24.19
CA THR A 82 -1.85 15.81 24.23
C THR A 82 -0.76 15.76 23.16
N ILE A 83 -0.26 16.94 22.75
CA ILE A 83 0.86 17.06 21.80
C ILE A 83 2.09 16.27 22.29
N LYS A 84 2.38 16.31 23.60
CA LYS A 84 3.49 15.58 24.21
C LYS A 84 3.34 14.06 24.04
N GLN A 85 2.13 13.53 24.23
CA GLN A 85 1.86 12.10 24.03
C GLN A 85 1.98 11.71 22.56
N LEU A 86 1.48 12.54 21.65
CA LEU A 86 1.60 12.30 20.20
C LEU A 86 3.06 12.35 19.75
N GLN A 87 3.89 13.23 20.30
CA GLN A 87 5.30 13.33 19.97
C GLN A 87 6.05 12.00 20.21
N SER A 88 5.72 11.29 21.29
CA SER A 88 6.30 9.97 21.60
C SER A 88 5.55 8.78 20.98
N ASP A 89 4.43 9.01 20.28
CA ASP A 89 3.59 7.91 19.80
C ASP A 89 4.07 7.37 18.45
N VAL A 90 4.69 6.19 18.51
CA VAL A 90 5.23 5.50 17.33
C VAL A 90 4.14 5.20 16.29
N ILE A 91 2.91 4.89 16.73
CA ILE A 91 1.81 4.53 15.84
C ILE A 91 1.29 5.77 15.09
N TRP A 92 1.25 6.94 15.74
CA TRP A 92 0.89 8.20 15.10
C TRP A 92 1.84 8.58 13.96
N TRP A 93 3.15 8.52 14.19
CA TRP A 93 4.15 8.94 13.20
C TRP A 93 4.45 7.88 12.14
N ASN A 94 4.40 6.60 12.49
CA ASN A 94 4.80 5.51 11.60
C ASN A 94 3.61 4.70 11.06
N GLY A 95 2.40 5.01 11.51
CA GLY A 95 1.23 4.19 11.28
C GLY A 95 1.26 2.86 12.05
N PRO A 96 0.11 2.16 12.10
CA PRO A 96 0.04 0.76 12.50
C PRO A 96 0.92 -0.13 11.62
N GLU A 97 1.43 -1.22 12.18
CA GLU A 97 2.37 -2.11 11.49
C GLU A 97 1.84 -2.70 10.18
N TYR A 98 0.52 -2.93 10.07
CA TYR A 98 -0.13 -3.39 8.84
C TYR A 98 -0.45 -2.28 7.82
N TRP A 99 -0.23 -1.00 8.16
CA TRP A 99 -0.18 0.11 7.20
C TRP A 99 1.22 0.27 6.61
N ARG A 100 2.25 -0.15 7.36
CA ARG A 100 3.57 -0.35 6.77
C ARG A 100 3.43 -1.41 5.69
N LEU A 101 4.19 -1.21 4.64
CA LEU A 101 4.26 -1.99 3.42
C LEU A 101 4.46 -3.48 3.74
N ASP A 102 3.38 -4.20 4.06
CA ASP A 102 3.39 -5.64 4.21
C ASP A 102 3.36 -6.23 2.79
N PRO A 103 4.43 -6.93 2.35
CA PRO A 103 4.48 -7.56 1.04
C PRO A 103 3.30 -8.51 0.80
N VAL A 104 2.75 -9.10 1.86
CA VAL A 104 1.61 -10.00 1.80
C VAL A 104 0.28 -9.26 1.56
N ARG A 105 0.21 -7.94 1.86
CA ARG A 105 -1.02 -7.13 1.79
C ARG A 105 -1.06 -6.09 0.68
N ASN A 106 -0.08 -6.09 -0.22
CA ASN A 106 -0.27 -5.40 -1.48
C ASN A 106 -1.37 -6.14 -2.26
N SER A 107 -2.51 -5.48 -2.44
CA SER A 107 -3.68 -6.04 -3.14
C SER A 107 -3.40 -6.41 -4.61
N SER A 108 -2.17 -6.17 -5.09
CA SER A 108 -1.62 -6.71 -6.31
C SER A 108 -0.08 -6.60 -6.29
N PHE A 109 0.59 -7.56 -6.92
CA PHE A 109 2.02 -7.52 -7.23
C PHE A 109 2.43 -6.18 -7.88
N VAL A 110 1.56 -5.61 -8.72
CA VAL A 110 1.73 -4.29 -9.35
C VAL A 110 2.02 -3.16 -8.34
N ARG A 111 1.38 -3.17 -7.16
CA ARG A 111 1.61 -2.13 -6.15
C ARG A 111 2.96 -2.30 -5.45
N LEU A 112 3.40 -3.54 -5.24
CA LEU A 112 4.74 -3.82 -4.75
C LEU A 112 5.80 -3.31 -5.72
N VAL A 113 5.66 -3.66 -7.00
CA VAL A 113 6.59 -3.21 -8.04
C VAL A 113 6.64 -1.68 -8.09
N ARG A 114 5.49 -1.00 -8.06
CA ARG A 114 5.44 0.47 -8.03
C ARG A 114 6.20 1.06 -6.84
N VAL A 115 6.01 0.52 -5.65
CA VAL A 115 6.67 1.02 -4.43
C VAL A 115 8.17 0.77 -4.49
N GLN A 116 8.58 -0.41 -4.94
CA GLN A 116 10.00 -0.75 -5.08
C GLN A 116 10.68 0.15 -6.10
N ALA A 117 10.04 0.40 -7.26
CA ALA A 117 10.54 1.31 -8.28
C ALA A 117 10.72 2.75 -7.76
N LEU A 118 9.82 3.22 -6.89
CA LEU A 118 9.93 4.56 -6.29
C LEU A 118 11.09 4.71 -5.29
N LYS A 119 11.61 3.61 -4.75
CA LYS A 119 12.70 3.60 -3.75
C LYS A 119 14.10 3.55 -4.37
N GLN A 120 14.23 3.27 -5.67
CA GLN A 120 15.54 3.12 -6.29
C GLN A 120 16.30 4.45 -6.35
N GLU A 121 17.57 4.44 -5.96
CA GLU A 121 18.43 5.63 -5.92
C GLU A 121 18.70 6.24 -7.30
N GLN A 122 18.61 5.44 -8.37
CA GLN A 122 18.85 5.84 -9.75
C GLN A 122 17.60 6.36 -10.48
N ARG A 123 16.49 6.52 -9.75
CA ARG A 123 15.19 6.93 -10.29
C ARG A 123 15.26 8.29 -10.99
N ARG A 124 14.57 8.40 -12.13
CA ARG A 124 14.36 9.70 -12.80
C ARG A 124 13.16 10.44 -12.19
N GLN A 125 13.27 11.76 -12.03
CA GLN A 125 12.14 12.57 -11.56
C GLN A 125 10.95 12.45 -12.54
N GLY A 126 9.73 12.37 -11.99
CA GLY A 126 8.49 12.25 -12.76
C GLY A 126 7.84 10.87 -12.67
N SER A 127 7.00 10.56 -13.67
CA SER A 127 6.29 9.29 -13.80
C SER A 127 7.26 8.13 -14.03
N LEU A 128 7.00 6.99 -13.39
CA LEU A 128 7.81 5.78 -13.56
C LEU A 128 7.75 5.27 -15.00
N SER A 129 8.92 5.01 -15.57
CA SER A 129 9.10 4.36 -16.86
C SER A 129 8.87 2.86 -16.78
N THR A 130 8.60 2.23 -17.93
CA THR A 130 8.46 0.77 -18.04
C THR A 130 9.72 0.01 -17.60
N VAL A 131 10.89 0.62 -17.79
CA VAL A 131 12.18 0.05 -17.36
C VAL A 131 12.30 0.03 -15.84
N GLU A 132 11.95 1.14 -15.17
CA GLU A 132 11.96 1.19 -13.69
C GLU A 132 10.97 0.18 -13.07
N TYR A 133 9.83 -0.06 -13.73
CA TYR A 133 8.92 -1.14 -13.33
C TYR A 133 9.56 -2.52 -13.51
N ALA A 134 10.18 -2.80 -14.66
CA ALA A 134 10.80 -4.08 -14.94
C ALA A 134 11.97 -4.39 -13.99
N ASP A 135 12.79 -3.38 -13.68
CA ASP A 135 13.92 -3.52 -12.77
C ASP A 135 13.46 -3.79 -11.34
N ALA A 136 12.46 -3.03 -10.88
CA ALA A 136 11.85 -3.24 -9.57
C ALA A 136 11.18 -4.61 -9.44
N GLU A 137 10.51 -5.06 -10.50
CA GLU A 137 9.90 -6.39 -10.57
C GLU A 137 10.96 -7.49 -10.46
N LEU A 138 12.03 -7.37 -11.23
CA LEU A 138 13.14 -8.32 -11.22
C LEU A 138 13.81 -8.38 -9.84
N GLU A 139 13.99 -7.24 -9.18
CA GLU A 139 14.57 -7.15 -7.85
C GLU A 139 13.70 -7.84 -6.79
N ILE A 140 12.37 -7.63 -6.84
CA ILE A 140 11.42 -8.31 -5.96
C ILE A 140 11.49 -9.83 -6.14
N ILE A 141 11.49 -10.31 -7.38
CA ILE A 141 11.56 -11.74 -7.70
C ILE A 141 12.87 -12.34 -7.19
N LYS A 142 14.01 -11.66 -7.41
CA LYS A 142 15.33 -12.09 -6.93
C LYS A 142 15.37 -12.23 -5.41
N ASN A 143 14.86 -11.22 -4.71
CA ASN A 143 14.82 -11.22 -3.25
C ASN A 143 13.92 -12.35 -2.72
N ALA A 144 12.75 -12.55 -3.33
CA ALA A 144 11.84 -13.63 -2.98
C ALA A 144 12.46 -15.02 -3.23
N GLN A 145 13.15 -15.21 -4.35
CA GLN A 145 13.87 -16.45 -4.66
C GLN A 145 15.00 -16.71 -3.66
N ARG A 146 15.77 -15.68 -3.30
CA ARG A 146 16.86 -15.79 -2.32
C ARG A 146 16.35 -16.13 -0.92
N GLU A 147 15.23 -15.56 -0.50
CA GLU A 147 14.63 -15.82 0.80
C GLU A 147 13.99 -17.21 0.88
N ALA A 148 13.19 -17.59 -0.13
CA ALA A 148 12.45 -18.84 -0.13
C ALA A 148 13.30 -20.08 -0.47
N PHE A 149 14.38 -19.89 -1.23
CA PHE A 149 15.23 -20.97 -1.75
C PHE A 149 16.71 -20.67 -1.51
N SER A 150 17.08 -20.20 -0.30
CA SER A 150 18.43 -19.71 0.02
C SER A 150 19.54 -20.68 -0.34
N ASP A 151 19.38 -21.97 -0.02
CA ASP A 151 20.41 -22.99 -0.24
C ASP A 151 20.62 -23.27 -1.73
N GLU A 152 19.52 -23.37 -2.49
CA GLU A 152 19.51 -23.58 -3.93
C GLU A 152 20.04 -22.32 -4.66
N TYR A 153 19.65 -21.13 -4.20
CA TYR A 153 20.12 -19.86 -4.72
C TYR A 153 21.63 -19.70 -4.51
N ASN A 154 22.15 -20.07 -3.34
CA ASN A 154 23.58 -20.06 -3.04
C ASN A 154 24.34 -21.13 -3.83
N ALA A 155 23.77 -22.32 -4.03
CA ALA A 155 24.35 -23.34 -4.91
C ALA A 155 24.45 -22.81 -6.34
N LEU A 156 23.39 -22.24 -6.89
CA LEU A 156 23.37 -21.69 -8.25
C LEU A 156 24.42 -20.56 -8.43
N ILE A 157 24.63 -19.72 -7.42
CA ILE A 157 25.66 -18.66 -7.47
C ILE A 157 27.08 -19.22 -7.42
N ASN A 158 27.34 -20.23 -6.59
CA ASN A 158 28.68 -20.71 -6.28
C ASN A 158 29.14 -21.85 -7.20
N THR A 159 28.29 -22.84 -7.43
CA THR A 159 28.61 -24.07 -8.16
C THR A 159 28.07 -24.07 -9.59
N LYS A 160 27.19 -23.13 -9.94
CA LYS A 160 26.42 -23.07 -11.22
C LYS A 160 25.53 -24.27 -11.51
N ASP A 161 25.48 -25.27 -10.62
CA ASP A 161 24.68 -26.47 -10.77
C ASP A 161 23.62 -26.57 -9.67
N LEU A 162 22.38 -26.79 -10.09
CA LEU A 162 21.24 -27.11 -9.23
C LEU A 162 20.92 -28.60 -9.33
N LEU A 163 20.52 -29.20 -8.22
CA LEU A 163 19.96 -30.55 -8.22
C LEU A 163 18.74 -30.57 -9.14
N LYS A 164 18.59 -31.64 -9.95
CA LYS A 164 17.43 -31.79 -10.86
C LYS A 164 16.08 -31.78 -10.15
N THR A 165 16.07 -32.00 -8.83
CA THR A 165 14.88 -31.96 -7.95
C THR A 165 14.62 -30.57 -7.36
N SER A 166 15.45 -29.58 -7.67
CA SER A 166 15.32 -28.23 -7.12
C SER A 166 14.00 -27.59 -7.57
N LYS A 167 13.29 -27.00 -6.60
CA LYS A 167 12.04 -26.28 -6.90
C LYS A 167 12.32 -24.95 -7.60
N LEU A 168 13.51 -24.40 -7.40
CA LEU A 168 13.96 -23.16 -8.02
C LEU A 168 14.15 -23.31 -9.54
N LEU A 169 14.54 -24.49 -10.05
CA LEU A 169 14.66 -24.78 -11.49
C LEU A 169 13.32 -24.62 -12.23
N GLY A 170 12.20 -24.98 -11.59
CA GLY A 170 10.86 -24.83 -12.14
C GLY A 170 10.32 -23.40 -12.09
N LEU A 171 11.03 -22.48 -11.42
CA LEU A 171 10.61 -21.10 -11.16
C LEU A 171 11.48 -20.06 -11.91
N PRO A 172 11.88 -20.36 -13.15
CA PRO A 172 12.97 -19.71 -13.92
C PRO A 172 13.89 -18.78 -13.09
N PRO A 173 14.99 -19.29 -12.51
CA PRO A 173 15.79 -18.54 -11.55
C PRO A 173 16.33 -17.24 -12.16
N ARG A 174 16.13 -16.14 -11.45
CA ARG A 174 16.67 -14.82 -11.78
C ARG A 174 17.80 -14.54 -10.81
N ILE A 175 19.03 -14.50 -11.30
CA ILE A 175 20.21 -14.23 -10.47
C ILE A 175 20.89 -12.92 -10.87
N ASP A 176 21.76 -12.42 -10.00
CA ASP A 176 22.43 -11.12 -10.15
C ASP A 176 23.54 -11.10 -11.20
N LYS A 177 23.94 -12.26 -11.73
CA LYS A 177 24.96 -12.36 -12.76
C LYS A 177 24.35 -12.87 -14.05
N LYS A 178 24.69 -12.26 -15.19
CA LYS A 178 24.47 -12.84 -16.52
C LYS A 178 25.06 -14.25 -16.48
N ILE A 179 24.20 -15.26 -16.52
CA ILE A 179 24.63 -16.58 -16.98
C ILE A 179 24.75 -16.37 -18.49
N ASP A 180 25.97 -16.15 -18.95
CA ASP A 180 26.26 -16.41 -20.35
C ASP A 180 26.01 -17.92 -20.54
N TYR A 181 24.96 -18.22 -21.31
CA TYR A 181 24.64 -19.59 -21.75
C TYR A 181 25.76 -20.13 -22.64
#